data_AF-I3SFY5-F1
#
_entry.id   AF-I3SFY5-F1
#
_cell.length_a   1.000
_cell.length_b   1.000
_cell.length_c   1.000
_cell.angle_alpha   90.00
_cell.angle_beta   90.00
_cell.angle_gamma   90.00
#
_symmetry.space_group_name_H-M   'P 1'
#
loop_
_entity.id
_entity.type
_entity.pdbx_description
1 polymer ?
#
loop_
_entity_poly.entity_id
_entity_poly.type
_entity_poly.pdbx_seq_one_letter_code
_entity_poly.pdbx_strand_id
1 'polypeptide(L)'
;MDPTDCRVVDIDDARCSMVDKKSPNFLASIGAHEFYSIEMWKAALTELMTSACLMFTLISTIIACLDSHEVDPKLIVPFAVFVITFLFLMVAAPLSGGLISPVFTSIAALKGLVTLARALIYVLAQCIGSIIGFYMLKSVMDPKLVHTYSLGGCSIGEDGVSIGSSLQQHAGVLLVEFACTFVVLFVGITVAFDKKRSKELGLPMVCVVVSASVALAVFVSITVTGRAGYAGVGINPGRCLGPALLHGGSLWSGHWVFWVGPFLACIIYYGVSVNMPKEKFGWVDGEYDILTLALGHRRIVSSNAV
;
A
#
# COMPACT_ATOMS: atom_id res chain seq x y z
N MET A 1 38.39 -32.52 28.12
CA MET A 1 38.23 -31.17 27.58
C MET A 1 36.74 -30.84 27.62
N ASP A 2 36.44 -29.60 27.99
CA ASP A 2 35.17 -29.01 28.45
C ASP A 2 33.92 -29.20 27.56
N PRO A 3 32.68 -29.09 28.10
CA PRO A 3 31.39 -29.12 27.40
C PRO A 3 30.86 -27.70 27.04
N THR A 4 29.72 -27.62 26.33
CA THR A 4 29.01 -26.41 25.79
C THR A 4 29.64 -25.83 24.52
N ASP A 5 28.98 -25.49 23.40
CA ASP A 5 27.61 -25.06 23.11
C ASP A 5 27.39 -25.19 21.57
N CYS A 6 26.37 -25.93 21.13
CA CYS A 6 25.82 -25.87 19.77
C CYS A 6 24.31 -26.16 19.86
N ARG A 7 23.58 -25.27 20.54
CA ARG A 7 22.13 -25.17 20.37
C ARG A 7 21.82 -24.28 19.18
N VAL A 8 21.54 -24.86 18.03
CA VAL A 8 20.51 -24.34 17.12
C VAL A 8 19.71 -25.54 16.64
N VAL A 9 18.58 -25.75 17.28
CA VAL A 9 17.59 -26.74 16.90
C VAL A 9 16.91 -26.21 15.63
N ASP A 10 17.09 -26.91 14.51
CA ASP A 10 16.25 -26.76 13.32
C ASP A 10 14.79 -27.06 13.70
N ILE A 11 13.97 -26.02 13.86
CA ILE A 11 12.53 -26.12 14.16
C ILE A 11 11.67 -25.98 12.89
N ASP A 12 12.26 -25.66 11.73
CA ASP A 12 11.49 -25.37 10.51
C ASP A 12 11.28 -26.58 9.57
N ASP A 13 11.98 -27.69 9.76
CA ASP A 13 11.97 -28.79 8.77
C ASP A 13 10.93 -29.91 9.06
N ALA A 14 10.24 -29.87 10.20
CA ALA A 14 9.31 -30.94 10.61
C ALA A 14 7.82 -30.66 10.35
N ARG A 15 7.45 -29.51 9.76
CA ARG A 15 6.03 -29.16 9.49
C ARG A 15 5.68 -28.99 8.02
N CYS A 16 6.54 -29.47 7.12
CA CYS A 16 6.33 -29.44 5.68
C CYS A 16 6.01 -30.85 5.15
N SER A 17 4.98 -31.49 5.69
CA SER A 17 4.43 -32.72 5.12
C SER A 17 2.95 -32.54 4.78
N MET A 18 2.70 -32.50 3.46
CA MET A 18 1.42 -32.75 2.79
C MET A 18 0.25 -31.80 3.12
N VAL A 19 0.30 -30.59 2.56
CA VAL A 19 -0.94 -29.87 2.20
C VAL A 19 -1.27 -30.26 0.75
N ASP A 20 -2.19 -31.20 0.60
CA ASP A 20 -2.83 -31.52 -0.67
C ASP A 20 -3.31 -30.24 -1.35
N LYS A 21 -2.99 -30.10 -2.63
CA LYS A 21 -3.40 -29.00 -3.52
C LYS A 21 -4.90 -29.13 -3.88
N LYS A 22 -5.77 -29.15 -2.87
CA LYS A 22 -7.23 -29.06 -3.04
C LYS A 22 -7.58 -27.59 -3.25
N SER A 23 -8.44 -27.26 -4.23
CA SER A 23 -8.95 -25.90 -4.37
C SER A 23 -9.49 -25.44 -3.01
N PRO A 24 -9.15 -24.23 -2.52
CA PRO A 24 -9.62 -23.79 -1.22
C PRO A 24 -11.15 -23.87 -1.22
N ASN A 25 -11.71 -24.69 -0.34
CA ASN A 25 -13.15 -24.75 -0.15
C ASN A 25 -13.65 -23.32 0.11
N PHE A 26 -14.76 -22.90 -0.50
CA PHE A 26 -15.35 -21.58 -0.27
C PHE A 26 -15.47 -21.23 1.23
N LEU A 27 -15.76 -22.24 2.07
CA LEU A 27 -15.79 -22.14 3.52
C LEU A 27 -14.43 -21.82 4.17
N ALA A 28 -13.31 -22.29 3.60
CA ALA A 28 -11.98 -21.93 4.04
C ALA A 28 -11.64 -20.47 3.68
N SER A 29 -12.18 -19.94 2.58
CA SER A 29 -12.02 -18.54 2.18
C SER A 29 -12.80 -17.56 3.09
N ILE A 30 -13.94 -17.99 3.66
CA ILE A 30 -14.70 -17.22 4.67
C ILE A 30 -13.87 -17.06 5.96
N GLY A 31 -13.17 -18.11 6.39
CA GLY A 31 -12.24 -18.03 7.53
C GLY A 31 -12.90 -17.94 8.91
N ALA A 32 -14.11 -18.46 9.10
CA ALA A 32 -14.82 -18.37 10.40
C ALA A 32 -14.07 -18.98 11.59
N HIS A 33 -13.15 -19.92 11.36
CA HIS A 33 -12.27 -20.47 12.40
C HIS A 33 -11.30 -19.42 12.96
N GLU A 34 -10.99 -18.36 12.21
CA GLU A 34 -10.05 -17.33 12.63
C GLU A 34 -10.55 -16.52 13.82
N PHE A 35 -11.86 -16.41 14.03
CA PHE A 35 -12.43 -15.72 15.20
C PHE A 35 -11.96 -16.31 16.54
N TYR A 36 -11.62 -17.61 16.56
CA TYR A 36 -11.13 -18.31 17.74
C TYR A 36 -9.60 -18.32 17.85
N SER A 37 -8.90 -17.76 16.84
CA SER A 37 -7.43 -17.75 16.83
C SER A 37 -6.90 -16.54 17.58
N ILE A 38 -6.12 -16.78 18.63
CA ILE A 38 -5.42 -15.73 19.39
C ILE A 38 -4.45 -14.93 18.50
N GLU A 39 -3.81 -15.59 17.54
CA GLU A 39 -2.86 -14.95 16.62
C GLU A 39 -3.56 -13.99 15.67
N MET A 40 -4.83 -14.25 15.30
CA MET A 40 -5.63 -13.30 14.53
C MET A 40 -5.87 -12.01 15.33
N TRP A 41 -6.27 -12.12 16.60
CA TRP A 41 -6.52 -10.98 17.46
C TRP A 41 -5.25 -10.19 17.78
N LYS A 42 -4.13 -10.87 18.01
CA LYS A 42 -2.82 -10.21 18.16
C LYS A 42 -2.45 -9.41 16.92
N ALA A 43 -2.61 -10.01 15.73
CA ALA A 43 -2.31 -9.33 14.48
C ALA A 43 -3.27 -8.16 14.18
N ALA A 44 -4.56 -8.30 14.52
CA ALA A 44 -5.52 -7.19 14.45
C ALA A 44 -5.18 -6.04 15.41
N LEU A 45 -4.72 -6.36 16.63
CA LEU A 45 -4.23 -5.35 17.57
C LEU A 45 -2.98 -4.65 17.03
N THR A 46 -2.07 -5.38 16.39
CA THR A 46 -0.93 -4.77 15.69
C THR A 46 -1.40 -3.81 14.60
N GLU A 47 -2.32 -4.22 13.73
CA GLU A 47 -2.89 -3.36 12.68
C GLU A 47 -3.54 -2.09 13.26
N LEU A 48 -4.26 -2.20 14.39
CA LEU A 48 -4.82 -1.06 15.11
C LEU A 48 -3.74 -0.12 15.64
N MET A 49 -2.76 -0.64 16.39
CA MET A 49 -1.70 0.16 17.00
C MET A 49 -0.82 0.83 15.94
N THR A 50 -0.43 0.07 14.92
CA THR A 50 0.35 0.59 13.80
C THR A 50 -0.43 1.67 13.06
N SER A 51 -1.72 1.49 12.78
CA SER A 51 -2.54 2.52 12.12
C SER A 51 -2.64 3.79 12.98
N ALA A 52 -2.82 3.66 14.30
CA ALA A 52 -2.88 4.81 15.20
C ALA A 52 -1.58 5.61 15.23
N CYS A 53 -0.46 4.93 15.48
CA CYS A 53 0.85 5.56 15.52
C CYS A 53 1.25 6.13 14.15
N LEU A 54 0.93 5.43 13.06
CA LEU A 54 1.17 5.89 11.70
C LEU A 54 0.38 7.17 11.43
N MET A 55 -0.93 7.23 11.68
CA MET A 55 -1.72 8.44 11.40
C MET A 55 -1.26 9.62 12.25
N PHE A 56 -0.97 9.40 13.53
CA PHE A 56 -0.43 10.44 14.40
C PHE A 56 0.88 11.02 13.86
N THR A 57 1.85 10.16 13.51
CA THR A 57 3.19 10.57 13.08
C THR A 57 3.18 11.15 11.66
N LEU A 58 2.48 10.49 10.75
CA LEU A 58 2.41 10.86 9.34
C LEU A 58 1.75 12.23 9.17
N ILE A 59 0.59 12.43 9.79
CA ILE A 59 -0.19 13.66 9.58
C ILE A 59 0.43 14.85 10.31
N SER A 60 0.95 14.66 11.52
CA SER A 60 1.71 15.72 12.21
C SER A 60 2.90 16.18 11.37
N THR A 61 3.65 15.24 10.78
CA THR A 61 4.79 15.56 9.91
C THR A 61 4.35 16.26 8.63
N ILE A 62 3.28 15.79 7.97
CA ILE A 62 2.75 16.45 6.76
C ILE A 62 2.34 17.88 7.07
N ILE A 63 1.61 18.11 8.17
CA ILE A 63 1.21 19.46 8.59
C ILE A 63 2.45 20.32 8.88
N ALA A 64 3.45 19.79 9.58
CA ALA A 64 4.69 20.51 9.86
C ALA A 64 5.45 20.88 8.58
N CYS A 65 5.48 20.00 7.57
CA CYS A 65 6.10 20.29 6.27
C CYS A 65 5.32 21.33 5.46
N LEU A 66 4.00 21.39 5.62
CA LEU A 66 3.17 22.41 4.95
C LEU A 66 3.28 23.78 5.64
N ASP A 67 3.50 23.78 6.96
CA ASP A 67 3.58 24.99 7.79
C ASP A 67 4.99 25.59 7.88
N SER A 68 6.02 24.90 7.37
CA SER A 68 7.42 25.32 7.54
C SER A 68 7.82 26.58 6.76
N HIS A 69 6.92 27.18 5.96
CA HIS A 69 7.18 28.36 5.12
C HIS A 69 8.40 28.25 4.18
N GLU A 70 8.86 27.02 3.91
CA GLU A 70 10.00 26.73 3.03
C GLU A 70 9.60 26.76 1.54
N VAL A 71 10.60 26.95 0.67
CA VAL A 71 10.43 27.37 -0.73
C VAL A 71 9.75 26.33 -1.63
N ASP A 72 9.71 25.04 -1.26
CA ASP A 72 8.99 24.01 -2.06
C ASP A 72 8.56 22.76 -1.24
N PRO A 73 7.39 22.78 -0.56
CA PRO A 73 6.91 21.64 0.24
C PRO A 73 6.56 20.39 -0.60
N LYS A 74 6.52 20.52 -1.93
CA LYS A 74 6.10 19.45 -2.85
C LYS A 74 7.02 18.24 -2.83
N LEU A 75 8.31 18.42 -2.54
CA LEU A 75 9.28 17.31 -2.47
C LEU A 75 9.46 16.78 -1.05
N ILE A 76 9.34 17.66 -0.04
CA ILE A 76 9.54 17.32 1.36
C ILE A 76 8.42 16.39 1.86
N VAL A 77 7.16 16.68 1.50
CA VAL A 77 6.01 15.87 1.93
C VAL A 77 6.13 14.40 1.47
N PRO A 78 6.35 14.09 0.17
CA PRO A 78 6.59 12.72 -0.29
C PRO A 78 7.77 12.04 0.38
N PHE A 79 8.87 12.77 0.62
CA PHE A 79 10.03 12.22 1.30
C PHE A 79 9.71 11.82 2.74
N ALA A 80 9.00 12.66 3.49
CA ALA A 80 8.52 12.33 4.83
C ALA A 80 7.56 11.12 4.82
N VAL A 81 6.62 11.08 3.87
CA VAL A 81 5.72 9.93 3.67
C VAL A 81 6.51 8.65 3.42
N PHE A 82 7.54 8.70 2.57
CA PHE A 82 8.41 7.55 2.30
C PHE A 82 9.07 7.03 3.58
N VAL A 83 9.76 7.90 4.32
CA VAL A 83 10.52 7.51 5.52
C VAL A 83 9.58 6.94 6.59
N ILE A 84 8.48 7.63 6.88
CA ILE A 84 7.54 7.21 7.93
C ILE A 84 6.89 5.88 7.55
N THR A 85 6.36 5.76 6.33
CA THR A 85 5.71 4.52 5.87
C THR A 85 6.68 3.34 5.89
N PHE A 86 7.94 3.56 5.48
CA PHE A 86 8.97 2.53 5.50
C PHE A 86 9.21 2.00 6.92
N LEU A 87 9.38 2.89 7.90
CA LEU A 87 9.63 2.49 9.29
C LEU A 87 8.45 1.70 9.88
N PHE A 88 7.22 2.16 9.66
CA PHE A 88 6.04 1.45 10.15
C PHE A 88 5.83 0.10 9.45
N LEU A 89 6.10 0.01 8.14
CA LEU A 89 6.04 -1.27 7.41
C LEU A 89 7.10 -2.25 7.89
N MET A 90 8.33 -1.80 8.16
CA MET A 90 9.40 -2.65 8.69
C MET A 90 9.02 -3.34 10.00
N VAL A 91 8.26 -2.66 10.85
CA VAL A 91 7.78 -3.20 12.13
C VAL A 91 6.53 -4.06 11.94
N ALA A 92 5.55 -3.60 11.18
CA ALA A 92 4.24 -4.24 11.10
C ALA A 92 4.20 -5.47 10.17
N ALA A 93 5.01 -5.47 9.10
CA ALA A 93 5.05 -6.56 8.13
C ALA A 93 5.28 -7.95 8.75
N PRO A 94 6.30 -8.18 9.60
CA PRO A 94 6.52 -9.50 10.21
C PRO A 94 5.46 -9.88 11.25
N LEU A 95 4.74 -8.90 11.82
CA LEU A 95 3.80 -9.13 12.92
C LEU A 95 2.37 -9.42 12.43
N SER A 96 1.91 -8.70 11.41
CA SER A 96 0.51 -8.75 10.96
C SER A 96 0.35 -8.90 9.44
N GLY A 97 1.44 -8.77 8.69
CA GLY A 97 1.44 -8.56 7.24
C GLY A 97 1.59 -7.08 6.85
N GLY A 98 1.44 -6.14 7.79
CA GLY A 98 1.70 -4.72 7.58
C GLY A 98 0.81 -4.11 6.50
N LEU A 99 -0.49 -4.43 6.51
CA LEU A 99 -1.45 -3.93 5.52
C LEU A 99 -1.83 -2.49 5.82
N ILE A 100 -2.13 -2.15 7.09
CA ILE A 100 -2.28 -0.78 7.65
C ILE A 100 -3.26 0.12 6.85
N SER A 101 -4.11 -0.48 6.03
CA SER A 101 -5.01 0.22 5.11
C SER A 101 -6.14 -0.73 4.69
N PRO A 102 -7.40 -0.26 4.72
CA PRO A 102 -8.54 -1.06 4.26
C PRO A 102 -8.38 -1.55 2.82
N VAL A 103 -7.73 -0.75 1.97
CA VAL A 103 -7.47 -1.04 0.55
C VAL A 103 -6.45 -2.15 0.39
N PHE A 104 -5.32 -2.07 1.08
CA PHE A 104 -4.28 -3.11 1.03
C PHE A 104 -4.78 -4.43 1.63
N THR A 105 -5.59 -4.35 2.68
CA THR A 105 -6.28 -5.51 3.26
C THR A 105 -7.25 -6.16 2.27
N SER A 106 -8.00 -5.36 1.54
CA SER A 106 -8.99 -5.87 0.59
C SER A 106 -8.35 -6.52 -0.63
N ILE A 107 -7.26 -5.95 -1.17
CA ILE A 107 -6.51 -6.64 -2.23
C ILE A 107 -5.82 -7.91 -1.72
N ALA A 108 -5.36 -7.95 -0.47
CA ALA A 108 -4.83 -9.17 0.13
C ALA A 108 -5.92 -10.26 0.23
N ALA A 109 -7.14 -9.87 0.57
CA ALA A 109 -8.30 -10.76 0.59
C ALA A 109 -8.67 -11.27 -0.81
N LEU A 110 -8.74 -10.38 -1.82
CA LEU A 110 -9.01 -10.74 -3.21
C LEU A 110 -7.96 -11.71 -3.78
N LYS A 111 -6.69 -11.54 -3.42
CA LYS A 111 -5.60 -12.46 -3.80
C LYS A 111 -5.54 -13.73 -2.96
N GLY A 112 -6.42 -13.89 -1.98
CA GLY A 112 -6.48 -15.07 -1.10
C GLY A 112 -5.29 -15.19 -0.14
N LEU A 113 -4.59 -14.09 0.14
CA LEU A 113 -3.51 -14.05 1.14
C LEU A 113 -4.04 -13.90 2.56
N VAL A 114 -5.23 -13.33 2.70
CA VAL A 114 -5.95 -13.08 3.95
C VAL A 114 -7.38 -13.60 3.76
N THR A 115 -7.97 -14.24 4.76
CA THR A 115 -9.38 -14.68 4.66
C THR A 115 -10.33 -13.47 4.74
N LEU A 116 -11.57 -13.64 4.32
CA LEU A 116 -12.57 -12.57 4.43
C LEU A 116 -12.82 -12.15 5.89
N ALA A 117 -12.89 -13.11 6.84
CA ALA A 117 -13.07 -12.79 8.25
C ALA A 117 -11.92 -11.95 8.81
N ARG A 118 -10.66 -12.34 8.56
CA ARG A 118 -9.49 -11.55 9.00
C ARG A 118 -9.46 -10.18 8.33
N ALA A 119 -9.78 -10.10 7.03
CA ALA A 119 -9.83 -8.84 6.31
C ALA A 119 -10.82 -7.86 6.93
N LEU A 120 -12.03 -8.32 7.28
CA LEU A 120 -13.04 -7.48 7.94
C LEU A 120 -12.54 -6.95 9.30
N ILE A 121 -11.93 -7.81 10.11
CA ILE A 121 -11.41 -7.41 11.43
C ILE A 121 -10.25 -6.42 11.26
N TYR A 122 -9.36 -6.65 10.31
CA TYR A 122 -8.25 -5.73 10.01
C TYR A 122 -8.77 -4.37 9.56
N VAL A 123 -9.77 -4.32 8.66
CA VAL A 123 -10.37 -3.05 8.21
C VAL A 123 -10.95 -2.28 9.39
N LEU A 124 -11.67 -2.95 10.30
CA LEU A 124 -12.20 -2.33 11.51
C LEU A 124 -11.08 -1.83 12.43
N ALA A 125 -10.07 -2.67 12.70
CA ALA A 125 -8.91 -2.33 13.51
C ALA A 125 -8.15 -1.11 12.95
N GLN A 126 -7.95 -1.06 11.63
CA GLN A 126 -7.29 0.06 10.93
C GLN A 126 -8.10 1.35 11.02
N CYS A 127 -9.43 1.27 10.87
CA CYS A 127 -10.30 2.43 11.01
C CYS A 127 -10.31 2.96 12.45
N ILE A 128 -10.43 2.08 13.45
CA ILE A 128 -10.36 2.45 14.87
C ILE A 128 -8.99 3.05 15.21
N GLY A 129 -7.91 2.40 14.75
CA GLY A 129 -6.55 2.89 14.92
C GLY A 129 -6.38 4.28 14.34
N SER A 130 -6.84 4.51 13.10
CA SER A 130 -6.83 5.84 12.48
C SER A 130 -7.55 6.88 13.35
N ILE A 131 -8.78 6.59 13.80
CA ILE A 131 -9.55 7.50 14.68
C ILE A 131 -8.76 7.82 15.95
N ILE A 132 -8.14 6.83 16.60
CA ILE A 132 -7.30 7.03 17.79
C ILE A 132 -6.11 7.94 17.47
N GLY A 133 -5.40 7.70 16.36
CA GLY A 133 -4.25 8.50 15.94
C GLY A 133 -4.61 9.97 15.68
N PHE A 134 -5.71 10.22 14.97
CA PHE A 134 -6.21 11.58 14.74
C PHE A 134 -6.76 12.24 16.02
N TYR A 135 -7.34 11.46 16.94
CA TYR A 135 -7.79 11.97 18.24
C TYR A 135 -6.60 12.44 19.09
N MET A 136 -5.53 11.64 19.14
CA MET A 136 -4.27 12.03 19.79
C MET A 136 -3.71 13.30 19.17
N LEU A 137 -3.65 13.36 17.83
CA LEU A 137 -3.16 14.53 17.10
C LEU A 137 -3.96 15.80 17.44
N LYS A 138 -5.30 15.72 17.36
CA LYS A 138 -6.20 16.84 17.68
C LYS A 138 -6.03 17.33 19.13
N SER A 139 -5.67 16.44 20.05
CA SER A 139 -5.53 16.77 21.47
C SER A 139 -4.22 17.50 21.78
N VAL A 140 -3.17 17.30 20.99
CA VAL A 140 -1.83 17.87 21.26
C VAL A 140 -1.45 19.04 20.34
N MET A 141 -2.09 19.15 19.17
CA MET A 141 -1.79 20.17 18.18
C MET A 141 -2.49 21.50 18.48
N ASP A 142 -1.87 22.62 18.08
CA ASP A 142 -2.48 23.96 18.20
C ASP A 142 -3.83 23.99 17.45
N PRO A 143 -4.92 24.44 18.10
CA PRO A 143 -6.23 24.57 17.47
C PRO A 143 -6.22 25.33 16.14
N LYS A 144 -5.34 26.32 15.96
CA LYS A 144 -5.19 27.06 14.70
C LYS A 144 -4.74 26.15 13.57
N LEU A 145 -3.71 25.32 13.80
CA LEU A 145 -3.21 24.38 12.80
C LEU A 145 -4.26 23.31 12.46
N VAL A 146 -5.00 22.85 13.48
CA VAL A 146 -6.11 21.90 13.30
C VAL A 146 -7.16 22.46 12.33
N HIS A 147 -7.52 23.74 12.46
CA HIS A 147 -8.48 24.37 11.55
C HIS A 147 -7.89 24.69 10.17
N THR A 148 -6.70 25.30 10.11
CA THR A 148 -6.05 25.68 8.84
C THR A 148 -5.84 24.48 7.92
N TYR A 149 -5.38 23.35 8.46
CA TYR A 149 -5.10 22.16 7.68
C TYR A 149 -6.23 21.11 7.74
N SER A 150 -7.38 21.44 8.35
CA SER A 150 -8.51 20.50 8.55
C SER A 150 -8.07 19.15 9.15
N LEU A 151 -7.16 19.21 10.14
CA LEU A 151 -6.50 18.04 10.76
C LEU A 151 -5.81 17.12 9.74
N GLY A 152 -5.37 17.65 8.59
CA GLY A 152 -4.81 16.89 7.48
C GLY A 152 -5.83 16.01 6.76
N GLY A 153 -7.13 16.28 6.88
CA GLY A 153 -8.21 15.49 6.31
C GLY A 153 -8.27 15.50 4.78
N CYS A 154 -8.96 14.49 4.23
CA CYS A 154 -9.21 14.39 2.79
C CYS A 154 -10.46 15.21 2.44
N SER A 155 -10.32 16.21 1.56
CA SER A 155 -11.43 17.10 1.20
C SER A 155 -11.56 17.26 -0.32
N ILE A 156 -12.80 17.47 -0.76
CA ILE A 156 -13.13 17.84 -2.13
C ILE A 156 -13.42 19.34 -2.07
N GLY A 157 -12.34 20.12 -2.04
CA GLY A 157 -12.35 21.51 -1.55
C GLY A 157 -13.50 22.40 -2.04
N GLU A 158 -13.95 23.30 -1.16
CA GLU A 158 -15.05 24.24 -1.41
C GLU A 158 -14.59 25.58 -1.99
N ASP A 159 -13.30 25.95 -1.96
CA ASP A 159 -12.89 27.30 -2.38
C ASP A 159 -11.79 27.29 -3.47
N GLY A 160 -12.12 27.80 -4.66
CA GLY A 160 -11.16 28.55 -5.48
C GLY A 160 -10.72 28.02 -6.85
N VAL A 161 -11.06 26.79 -7.27
CA VAL A 161 -10.86 26.36 -8.67
C VAL A 161 -12.16 25.81 -9.23
N SER A 162 -12.99 26.74 -9.69
CA SER A 162 -14.17 26.50 -10.52
C SER A 162 -13.74 26.07 -11.92
N ILE A 163 -13.47 24.78 -12.11
CA ILE A 163 -13.58 24.15 -13.43
C ILE A 163 -14.59 23.01 -13.30
N GLY A 164 -15.88 23.38 -13.37
CA GLY A 164 -16.98 22.43 -13.50
C GLY A 164 -18.03 22.48 -12.39
N SER A 165 -19.18 21.88 -12.68
CA SER A 165 -20.22 21.58 -11.70
C SER A 165 -19.67 20.73 -10.56
N SER A 166 -20.35 20.69 -9.41
CA SER A 166 -19.98 19.85 -8.26
C SER A 166 -19.72 18.38 -8.64
N LEU A 167 -20.41 17.88 -9.67
CA LEU A 167 -20.21 16.54 -10.22
C LEU A 167 -18.83 16.35 -10.89
N GLN A 168 -18.34 17.35 -11.62
CA GLN A 168 -17.03 17.30 -12.29
C GLN A 168 -15.88 17.32 -11.27
N GLN A 169 -16.03 18.04 -10.16
CA GLN A 169 -15.05 18.05 -9.07
C GLN A 169 -14.98 16.68 -8.37
N HIS A 170 -16.12 16.07 -8.05
CA HIS A 170 -16.17 14.70 -7.51
C HIS A 170 -15.52 13.68 -8.45
N ALA A 171 -15.80 13.77 -9.76
CA ALA A 171 -15.21 12.87 -10.76
C ALA A 171 -13.69 13.05 -10.87
N GLY A 172 -13.19 14.29 -10.81
CA GLY A 172 -11.75 14.58 -10.82
C GLY A 172 -11.02 13.99 -9.61
N VAL A 173 -11.54 14.19 -8.40
CA VAL A 173 -10.94 13.61 -7.18
C VAL A 173 -11.04 12.09 -7.21
N LEU A 174 -12.15 11.51 -7.66
CA LEU A 174 -12.30 10.06 -7.80
C LEU A 174 -11.26 9.47 -8.75
N LEU A 175 -11.00 10.13 -9.88
CA LEU A 175 -10.00 9.69 -10.84
C LEU A 175 -8.58 9.75 -10.25
N VAL A 176 -8.25 10.81 -9.51
CA VAL A 176 -6.94 10.91 -8.84
C VAL A 176 -6.79 9.84 -7.76
N GLU A 177 -7.78 9.64 -6.89
CA GLU A 177 -7.79 8.58 -5.88
C GLU A 177 -7.62 7.19 -6.51
N PHE A 178 -8.38 6.92 -7.58
CA PHE A 178 -8.26 5.68 -8.34
C PHE A 178 -6.87 5.51 -8.94
N ALA A 179 -6.36 6.49 -9.68
CA ALA A 179 -5.11 6.37 -10.42
C ALA A 179 -3.91 6.24 -9.48
N CYS A 180 -3.83 7.07 -8.45
CA CYS A 180 -2.78 7.00 -7.43
C CYS A 180 -2.83 5.67 -6.68
N THR A 181 -4.01 5.21 -6.25
CA THR A 181 -4.15 3.90 -5.60
C THR A 181 -3.72 2.78 -6.55
N PHE A 182 -4.15 2.83 -7.81
CA PHE A 182 -3.78 1.83 -8.81
C PHE A 182 -2.26 1.76 -9.00
N VAL A 183 -1.55 2.89 -9.05
CA VAL A 183 -0.09 2.93 -9.14
C VAL A 183 0.56 2.27 -7.92
N VAL A 184 0.08 2.55 -6.71
CA VAL A 184 0.58 1.90 -5.48
C VAL A 184 0.37 0.39 -5.51
N LEU A 185 -0.81 -0.05 -5.94
CA LEU A 185 -1.11 -1.48 -6.06
C LEU A 185 -0.25 -2.14 -7.15
N PHE A 186 -0.12 -1.49 -8.30
CA PHE A 186 0.62 -2.00 -9.44
C PHE A 186 2.13 -2.10 -9.17
N VAL A 187 2.73 -1.08 -8.56
CA VAL A 187 4.17 -1.04 -8.28
C VAL A 187 4.49 -1.73 -6.96
N GLY A 188 3.92 -1.24 -5.86
CA GLY A 188 4.21 -1.71 -4.50
C GLY A 188 3.70 -3.11 -4.24
N ILE A 189 2.39 -3.31 -4.39
CA ILE A 189 1.72 -4.56 -3.99
C ILE A 189 2.06 -5.72 -4.93
N THR A 190 2.32 -5.47 -6.21
CA THR A 190 2.80 -6.53 -7.12
C THR A 190 4.12 -7.13 -6.65
N VAL A 191 5.06 -6.30 -6.17
CA VAL A 191 6.34 -6.79 -5.63
C VAL A 191 6.14 -7.44 -4.27
N ALA A 192 5.35 -6.82 -3.38
CA ALA A 192 5.13 -7.32 -2.03
C ALA A 192 4.41 -8.68 -1.98
N PHE A 193 3.43 -8.90 -2.88
CA PHE A 193 2.60 -10.11 -2.88
C PHE A 193 3.11 -11.21 -3.83
N ASP A 194 4.15 -10.94 -4.62
CA ASP A 194 4.86 -11.99 -5.35
C ASP A 194 5.85 -12.68 -4.41
N LYS A 195 5.51 -13.91 -3.98
CA LYS A 195 6.32 -14.71 -3.04
C LYS A 195 7.77 -14.89 -3.49
N LYS A 196 8.00 -15.01 -4.81
CA LYS A 196 9.35 -15.23 -5.35
C LYS A 196 10.14 -13.93 -5.27
N ARG A 197 9.59 -12.84 -5.81
CA ARG A 197 10.25 -11.53 -5.80
C ARG A 197 10.48 -11.02 -4.38
N SER A 198 9.48 -11.15 -3.50
CA SER A 198 9.59 -10.75 -2.10
C SER A 198 10.70 -11.50 -1.37
N LYS A 199 10.87 -12.80 -1.63
CA LYS A 199 11.96 -13.60 -1.04
C LYS A 199 13.33 -13.23 -1.60
N GLU A 200 13.44 -12.99 -2.90
CA GLU A 200 14.69 -12.59 -3.56
C GLU A 200 15.16 -11.19 -3.12
N LEU A 201 14.23 -10.24 -2.92
CA LEU A 201 14.53 -8.87 -2.53
C LEU A 201 14.72 -8.70 -1.01
N GLY A 202 14.09 -9.56 -0.21
CA GLY A 202 14.07 -9.45 1.25
C GLY A 202 13.12 -8.37 1.77
N LEU A 203 12.82 -8.45 3.07
CA LEU A 203 11.86 -7.56 3.74
C LEU A 203 12.19 -6.06 3.58
N PRO A 204 13.44 -5.59 3.80
CA PRO A 204 13.74 -4.16 3.71
C PRO A 204 13.43 -3.58 2.32
N MET A 205 13.82 -4.28 1.26
CA MET A 205 13.61 -3.79 -0.10
C MET A 205 12.12 -3.83 -0.49
N VAL A 206 11.37 -4.83 -0.04
CA VAL A 206 9.90 -4.84 -0.22
C VAL A 206 9.27 -3.62 0.47
N CYS A 207 9.65 -3.32 1.70
CA CYS A 207 9.16 -2.13 2.42
C CYS A 207 9.55 -0.83 1.70
N VAL A 208 10.77 -0.75 1.13
CA VAL A 208 11.20 0.39 0.30
C VAL A 208 10.31 0.55 -0.92
N VAL A 209 10.06 -0.51 -1.68
CA VAL A 209 9.25 -0.43 -2.91
C VAL A 209 7.81 -0.02 -2.61
N VAL A 210 7.20 -0.59 -1.57
CA VAL A 210 5.83 -0.20 -1.16
C VAL A 210 5.81 1.27 -0.71
N SER A 211 6.72 1.68 0.17
CA SER A 211 6.76 3.06 0.68
C SER A 211 7.07 4.08 -0.41
N ALA A 212 7.97 3.74 -1.33
CA ALA A 212 8.31 4.58 -2.47
C ALA A 212 7.13 4.74 -3.42
N SER A 213 6.34 3.69 -3.63
CA SER A 213 5.13 3.77 -4.45
C SER A 213 4.07 4.69 -3.82
N VAL A 214 3.88 4.63 -2.50
CA VAL A 214 2.98 5.54 -1.76
C VAL A 214 3.47 6.98 -1.84
N ALA A 215 4.76 7.21 -1.60
CA ALA A 215 5.36 8.54 -1.71
C ALA A 215 5.25 9.12 -3.14
N LEU A 216 5.49 8.30 -4.16
CA LEU A 216 5.29 8.69 -5.56
C LEU A 216 3.83 9.08 -5.83
N ALA A 217 2.87 8.30 -5.33
CA ALA A 217 1.46 8.60 -5.49
C ALA A 217 1.07 9.92 -4.80
N VAL A 218 1.62 10.21 -3.62
CA VAL A 218 1.46 11.50 -2.94
C VAL A 218 2.08 12.64 -3.75
N PHE A 219 3.29 12.46 -4.29
CA PHE A 219 3.96 13.45 -5.13
C PHE A 219 3.15 13.79 -6.39
N VAL A 220 2.69 12.76 -7.10
CA VAL A 220 1.83 12.92 -8.29
C VAL A 220 0.55 13.65 -7.92
N SER A 221 -0.08 13.27 -6.81
CA SER A 221 -1.33 13.87 -6.37
C SER A 221 -1.18 15.35 -6.01
N ILE A 222 -0.16 15.72 -5.25
CA ILE A 222 0.13 17.13 -4.93
C ILE A 222 0.38 17.93 -6.21
N THR A 223 1.11 17.34 -7.18
CA THR A 223 1.43 17.99 -8.45
C THR A 223 0.19 18.22 -9.31
N VAL A 224 -0.67 17.21 -9.45
CA VAL A 224 -1.87 17.25 -10.29
C VAL A 224 -2.97 18.10 -9.67
N THR A 225 -3.12 18.06 -8.34
CA THR A 225 -4.15 18.84 -7.64
C THR A 225 -3.74 20.29 -7.42
N GLY A 226 -2.43 20.58 -7.34
CA GLY A 226 -1.89 21.94 -7.30
C GLY A 226 -2.30 22.79 -6.08
N ARG A 227 -2.87 22.16 -5.03
CA ARG A 227 -3.46 22.85 -3.88
C ARG A 227 -2.47 22.96 -2.72
N ALA A 228 -2.20 24.19 -2.30
CA ALA A 228 -1.57 24.46 -1.01
C ALA A 228 -2.49 23.94 0.12
N GLY A 229 -1.95 23.16 1.06
CA GLY A 229 -2.72 22.60 2.18
C GLY A 229 -3.43 21.27 1.91
N TYR A 230 -3.45 20.77 0.67
CA TYR A 230 -3.89 19.42 0.39
C TYR A 230 -2.81 18.42 0.84
N ALA A 231 -3.12 17.60 1.85
CA ALA A 231 -2.22 16.62 2.44
C ALA A 231 -1.91 15.41 1.51
N GLY A 232 -2.15 15.55 0.20
CA GLY A 232 -2.03 14.50 -0.80
C GLY A 232 -3.26 13.60 -0.90
N VAL A 233 -3.22 12.71 -1.89
CA VAL A 233 -4.22 11.66 -2.13
C VAL A 233 -4.48 10.84 -0.86
N GLY A 234 -5.73 10.45 -0.65
CA GLY A 234 -6.17 9.59 0.42
C GLY A 234 -5.50 8.23 0.36
N ILE A 235 -5.76 7.45 -0.70
CA ILE A 235 -5.33 6.04 -0.95
C ILE A 235 -5.84 5.05 0.10
N ASN A 236 -5.87 5.46 1.36
CA ASN A 236 -6.26 4.73 2.54
C ASN A 236 -7.58 5.32 3.07
N PRO A 237 -8.72 4.62 2.93
CA PRO A 237 -10.01 5.09 3.41
C PRO A 237 -10.02 5.38 4.92
N GLY A 238 -9.28 4.59 5.72
CA GLY A 238 -9.14 4.82 7.16
C GLY A 238 -8.46 6.16 7.47
N ARG A 239 -7.44 6.54 6.69
CA ARG A 239 -6.72 7.83 6.79
C ARG A 239 -7.63 9.03 6.48
N CYS A 240 -8.65 8.85 5.66
CA CYS A 240 -9.65 9.89 5.39
C CYS A 240 -10.79 9.89 6.42
N LEU A 241 -11.18 8.71 6.93
CA LEU A 241 -12.27 8.54 7.88
C LEU A 241 -11.99 9.20 9.24
N GLY A 242 -10.79 9.01 9.80
CA GLY A 242 -10.39 9.54 11.11
C GLY A 242 -10.65 11.05 11.28
N PRO A 243 -10.10 11.92 10.42
CA PRO A 243 -10.30 13.36 10.53
C PRO A 243 -11.72 13.77 10.16
N ALA A 244 -12.40 13.07 9.23
CA ALA A 244 -13.79 13.35 8.91
C ALA A 244 -14.70 13.17 10.15
N LEU A 245 -14.53 12.09 10.91
CA LEU A 245 -15.31 11.86 12.15
C LEU A 245 -15.00 12.88 13.25
N LEU A 246 -13.75 13.36 13.36
CA LEU A 246 -13.31 14.20 14.47
C LEU A 246 -13.38 15.70 14.20
N HIS A 247 -13.20 16.13 12.95
CA HIS A 247 -13.22 17.53 12.53
C HIS A 247 -14.53 17.91 11.85
N GLY A 248 -15.17 16.97 11.14
CA GLY A 248 -16.46 17.20 10.49
C GLY A 248 -16.40 18.20 9.33
N GLY A 249 -17.53 18.86 9.07
CA GLY A 249 -17.64 19.91 8.07
C GLY A 249 -17.45 19.41 6.63
N SER A 250 -16.66 20.15 5.84
CA SER A 250 -16.40 19.87 4.42
C SER A 250 -15.68 18.54 4.17
N LEU A 251 -15.08 17.92 5.19
CA LEU A 251 -14.46 16.58 5.08
C LEU A 251 -15.48 15.46 4.84
N TRP A 252 -16.76 15.68 5.17
CA TRP A 252 -17.84 14.75 4.82
C TRP A 252 -18.38 14.96 3.41
N SER A 253 -18.16 16.14 2.82
CA SER A 253 -18.61 16.45 1.47
C SER A 253 -17.86 15.57 0.46
N GLY A 254 -18.61 14.68 -0.19
CA GLY A 254 -18.07 13.71 -1.13
C GLY A 254 -17.09 12.69 -0.53
N HIS A 255 -17.16 12.44 0.79
CA HIS A 255 -16.28 11.50 1.49
C HIS A 255 -16.26 10.09 0.88
N TRP A 256 -17.39 9.67 0.29
CA TRP A 256 -17.53 8.38 -0.40
C TRP A 256 -16.46 8.15 -1.47
N VAL A 257 -15.93 9.21 -2.09
CA VAL A 257 -14.90 9.14 -3.13
C VAL A 257 -13.62 8.48 -2.61
N PHE A 258 -13.25 8.76 -1.35
CA PHE A 258 -12.06 8.19 -0.70
C PHE A 258 -12.21 6.71 -0.33
N TRP A 259 -13.42 6.17 -0.46
CA TRP A 259 -13.69 4.74 -0.35
C TRP A 259 -13.80 4.12 -1.74
N VAL A 260 -14.69 4.66 -2.57
CA VAL A 260 -14.99 4.10 -3.90
C VAL A 260 -13.79 4.14 -4.83
N GLY A 261 -13.04 5.25 -4.90
CA GLY A 261 -11.86 5.35 -5.77
C GLY A 261 -10.83 4.27 -5.49
N PRO A 262 -10.34 4.15 -4.24
CA PRO A 262 -9.37 3.12 -3.88
C PRO A 262 -9.90 1.68 -4.02
N PHE A 263 -11.17 1.40 -3.69
CA PHE A 263 -11.74 0.06 -3.88
C PHE A 263 -11.94 -0.32 -5.35
N LEU A 264 -12.32 0.63 -6.21
CA LEU A 264 -12.36 0.42 -7.65
C LEU A 264 -10.96 0.08 -8.17
N ALA A 265 -9.93 0.78 -7.71
CA ALA A 265 -8.54 0.47 -8.05
C ALA A 265 -8.15 -0.95 -7.62
N CYS A 266 -8.57 -1.40 -6.43
CA CYS A 266 -8.35 -2.79 -5.98
C CYS A 266 -8.97 -3.83 -6.93
N ILE A 267 -10.23 -3.65 -7.32
CA ILE A 267 -10.95 -4.61 -8.17
C ILE A 267 -10.29 -4.69 -9.55
N ILE A 268 -9.99 -3.53 -10.15
CA ILE A 268 -9.35 -3.48 -11.47
C ILE A 268 -7.93 -4.03 -11.40
N TYR A 269 -7.13 -3.63 -10.41
CA TYR A 269 -5.78 -4.17 -10.22
C TYR A 269 -5.81 -5.69 -10.03
N TYR A 270 -6.74 -6.23 -9.24
CA TYR A 270 -6.89 -7.68 -9.09
C TYR A 270 -7.10 -8.36 -10.44
N GLY A 271 -8.07 -7.88 -11.23
CA GLY A 271 -8.34 -8.38 -12.59
C GLY A 271 -7.11 -8.33 -13.50
N VAL A 272 -6.36 -7.23 -13.50
CA VAL A 272 -5.11 -7.13 -14.26
C VAL A 272 -4.06 -8.11 -13.73
N SER A 273 -3.89 -8.22 -12.42
CA SER A 273 -2.86 -9.04 -11.77
C SER A 273 -3.03 -10.54 -12.02
N VAL A 274 -4.26 -11.02 -12.15
CA VAL A 274 -4.56 -12.42 -12.47
C VAL A 274 -4.16 -12.76 -13.91
N ASN A 275 -4.17 -11.77 -14.81
CA ASN A 275 -3.83 -11.90 -16.22
C ASN A 275 -2.34 -11.59 -16.52
N MET A 276 -1.54 -11.21 -15.54
CA MET A 276 -0.12 -10.91 -15.75
C MET A 276 0.68 -12.18 -16.09
N PRO A 277 1.67 -12.09 -17.00
CA PRO A 277 2.59 -13.20 -17.28
C PRO A 277 3.29 -13.66 -15.99
N LYS A 278 3.23 -14.97 -15.73
CA LYS A 278 3.83 -15.58 -14.52
C LYS A 278 5.27 -16.06 -14.75
N GLU A 279 5.69 -16.15 -16.01
CA GLU A 279 7.02 -16.60 -16.39
C GLU A 279 7.97 -15.43 -16.62
N LYS A 280 9.27 -15.67 -16.44
CA LYS A 280 10.29 -14.73 -16.88
C LYS A 280 10.07 -14.50 -18.37
N PHE A 281 10.07 -13.25 -18.80
CA PHE A 281 10.31 -12.94 -20.20
C PHE A 281 11.56 -13.74 -20.59
N GLY A 282 11.38 -14.77 -21.42
CA GLY A 282 12.49 -15.55 -21.92
C GLY A 282 13.28 -14.59 -22.79
N TRP A 283 14.38 -14.05 -22.26
CA TRP A 283 15.42 -13.53 -23.11
C TRP A 283 15.74 -14.68 -24.06
N VAL A 284 15.52 -14.48 -25.36
CA VAL A 284 16.03 -15.44 -26.31
C VAL A 284 17.55 -15.33 -26.15
N ASP A 285 18.17 -16.34 -25.54
CA ASP A 285 19.61 -16.41 -25.37
C ASP A 285 20.24 -16.57 -26.76
N GLY A 286 20.41 -15.43 -27.42
CA GLY A 286 20.97 -15.30 -28.75
C GLY A 286 21.13 -13.81 -29.03
N GLU A 287 22.38 -13.34 -29.07
CA GLU A 287 22.71 -12.11 -29.78
C GLU A 287 22.31 -12.30 -31.25
N TYR A 288 21.05 -12.00 -31.58
CA TYR A 288 20.69 -11.77 -32.96
C TYR A 288 21.18 -10.39 -33.31
N ASP A 289 22.41 -10.33 -33.79
CA ASP A 289 22.82 -9.18 -34.57
C ASP A 289 21.87 -9.11 -35.78
N ILE A 290 21.01 -8.09 -35.78
CA ILE A 290 20.01 -7.84 -36.83
C ILE A 290 20.70 -7.74 -38.20
N LEU A 291 21.97 -7.33 -38.23
CA LEU A 291 22.78 -7.34 -39.45
C LEU A 291 23.04 -8.76 -39.96
N THR A 292 23.20 -9.74 -39.08
CA THR A 292 23.40 -11.16 -39.47
C THR A 292 22.12 -11.78 -40.05
N LEU A 293 20.94 -11.35 -39.59
CA LEU A 293 19.65 -11.72 -40.18
C LEU A 293 19.37 -11.00 -41.50
N ALA A 294 19.76 -9.73 -41.62
CA ALA A 294 19.59 -8.94 -42.84
C ALA A 294 20.58 -9.32 -43.95
N LEU A 295 21.79 -9.77 -43.61
CA LEU A 295 22.85 -10.10 -44.57
C LEU A 295 22.83 -11.55 -45.06
N GLY A 296 21.87 -12.38 -44.63
CA GLY A 296 21.61 -13.69 -45.22
C GLY A 296 22.86 -14.57 -45.35
N HIS A 297 23.72 -14.63 -44.32
CA HIS A 297 24.91 -15.46 -44.42
C HIS A 297 24.54 -16.93 -44.22
N ARG A 298 24.42 -17.67 -45.34
CA ARG A 298 24.49 -19.14 -45.32
C ARG A 298 25.80 -19.51 -44.64
N ARG A 299 25.76 -20.11 -43.44
CA ARG A 299 26.88 -20.92 -42.98
C ARG A 299 26.99 -22.11 -43.93
N ILE A 300 27.94 -22.03 -44.85
CA ILE A 300 28.49 -23.21 -45.49
C ILE A 300 29.24 -23.93 -44.37
N VAL A 301 28.64 -24.96 -43.79
CA VAL A 301 29.36 -25.98 -43.04
C VAL A 301 30.20 -26.72 -44.07
N SER A 302 31.45 -26.28 -44.25
CA SER A 302 32.46 -27.06 -44.97
C SER A 302 32.91 -28.19 -44.06
N SER A 303 32.52 -29.41 -44.44
CA SER A 303 33.23 -30.63 -44.08
C SER A 303 34.71 -30.52 -44.49
N ASN A 304 35.62 -30.94 -43.60
CA ASN A 304 36.95 -31.53 -43.84
C ASN A 304 37.49 -31.89 -42.42
N ALA A 305 37.48 -33.17 -41.99
CA ALA A 305 38.57 -34.15 -42.18
C ALA A 305 39.92 -33.55 -41.71
N VAL A 306 40.46 -33.88 -40.54
CA VAL A 306 41.03 -35.16 -40.04
C VAL A 306 41.13 -35.09 -38.52
#